data_AF-A0A094ZW09-F1
#
_entry.id   AF-A0A094ZW09-F1
#
_cell.length_a   1.000
_cell.length_b   1.000
_cell.length_c   1.000
_cell.angle_alpha   90.00
_cell.angle_beta   90.00
_cell.angle_gamma   90.00
#
_symmetry.space_group_name_H-M   'P 1'
#
loop_
_entity.id
_entity.type
_entity.pdbx_description
1 polymer ?
#
loop_
_entity_poly.entity_id
_entity_poly.type
_entity_poly.pdbx_seq_one_letter_code
_entity_poly.pdbx_strand_id
1 'polypeptide(L)'
;YIGGENSTEARFFNLTEDLELFENVKSTIRWRNSQTPPRLDCVVTNEEFLVDNLSILALQGKSDHAVIAYSFVSKTELRYPTSNWRWNFKRLNVSALHDYLQQAD
;
A
#
# COMPACT_ATOMS: atom_id res chain seq x y z
N TYR A 1 2.81 25.35 20.51
CA TYR A 1 1.96 24.32 21.15
C TYR A 1 2.89 23.21 21.60
N ILE A 2 3.16 23.09 22.90
CA ILE A 2 4.00 22.01 23.43
C ILE A 2 3.02 20.92 23.85
N GLY A 3 2.78 19.96 22.97
CA GLY A 3 2.02 18.76 23.31
C GLY A 3 2.78 18.03 24.41
N GLY A 4 2.12 17.76 25.53
CA GLY A 4 2.73 17.01 26.63
C GLY A 4 3.10 15.59 26.19
N GLU A 5 3.89 14.89 27.02
CA GLU A 5 4.39 13.53 26.73
C GLU A 5 3.27 12.50 26.46
N ASN A 6 2.04 12.78 26.89
CA ASN A 6 0.84 11.96 26.65
C ASN A 6 -0.08 12.51 25.54
N SER A 7 0.38 13.46 24.75
CA SER A 7 -0.36 13.98 23.60
C SER A 7 -0.53 12.91 22.52
N THR A 8 -1.55 13.07 21.68
CA THR A 8 -1.80 12.12 20.57
C THR A 8 -0.64 12.11 19.59
N GLU A 9 -0.04 13.27 19.38
CA GLU A 9 1.14 13.48 18.55
C GLU A 9 2.34 12.71 19.12
N ALA A 10 2.64 12.88 20.42
CA ALA A 10 3.72 12.15 21.09
C ALA A 10 3.52 10.63 20.99
N ARG A 11 2.29 10.15 21.20
CA ARG A 11 1.96 8.72 21.05
C ARG A 11 2.17 8.20 19.63
N PHE A 12 1.84 9.01 18.62
CA PHE A 12 2.05 8.64 17.22
C PHE A 12 3.54 8.53 16.88
N PHE A 13 4.35 9.50 17.30
CA PHE A 13 5.79 9.45 17.08
C PHE A 13 6.44 8.28 17.82
N ASN A 14 6.08 8.08 19.10
CA ASN A 14 6.58 6.94 19.88
C ASN A 14 6.24 5.60 19.19
N LEU A 15 5.01 5.43 18.70
CA LEU A 15 4.62 4.23 17.96
C LEU A 15 5.39 4.04 16.66
N THR A 16 5.72 5.13 15.96
CA THR A 16 6.49 5.08 14.72
C THR A 16 7.92 4.64 15.00
N GLU A 17 8.51 5.14 16.08
CA GLU A 17 9.85 4.75 16.55
C GLU A 17 9.87 3.31 17.09
N ASP A 18 8.92 2.93 17.95
CA ASP A 18 8.81 1.60 18.56
C ASP A 18 8.65 0.49 17.50
N LEU A 19 8.01 0.80 16.38
CA LEU A 19 7.78 -0.12 15.27
C LEU A 19 8.85 -0.02 14.16
N GLU A 20 9.88 0.81 14.36
CA GLU A 20 10.96 1.08 13.39
C GLU A 20 10.43 1.44 11.99
N LEU A 21 9.36 2.24 11.96
CA LEU A 21 8.70 2.61 10.71
C LEU A 21 9.38 3.81 10.05
N PHE A 22 9.41 3.79 8.72
CA PHE A 22 9.96 4.82 7.86
C PHE A 22 8.87 5.75 7.35
N GLU A 23 9.03 7.05 7.62
CA GLU A 23 8.17 8.09 7.06
C GLU A 23 8.69 8.55 5.69
N ASN A 24 7.92 8.30 4.63
CA ASN A 24 8.34 8.52 3.25
C ASN A 24 8.05 9.94 2.74
N VAL A 25 7.02 10.61 3.27
CA VAL A 25 6.56 11.90 2.74
C VAL A 25 7.32 13.05 3.39
N LYS A 26 8.56 13.33 2.98
CA LYS A 26 9.40 14.35 3.66
C LYS A 26 9.01 15.82 3.36
N SER A 27 8.19 16.04 2.34
CA SER A 27 7.80 17.36 1.84
C SER A 27 6.46 17.85 2.37
N THR A 28 6.22 19.15 2.25
CA THR A 28 5.04 19.83 2.77
C THR A 28 3.84 19.70 1.81
N ILE A 29 2.64 19.38 2.32
CA ILE A 29 1.55 18.78 1.51
C ILE A 29 0.40 19.76 1.16
N ARG A 30 0.50 21.07 1.41
CA ARG A 30 -0.66 21.97 1.20
C ARG A 30 -0.33 23.34 0.62
N TRP A 31 -0.61 23.56 -0.67
CA TRP A 31 -0.36 24.86 -1.31
C TRP A 31 -1.58 25.80 -1.16
N ARG A 32 -1.77 26.43 0.00
CA ARG A 32 -2.77 27.50 0.13
C ARG A 32 -2.26 28.68 0.95
N ASN A 33 -2.38 29.87 0.36
CA ASN A 33 -2.30 31.18 1.01
C ASN A 33 -0.97 31.56 1.69
N SER A 34 0.17 31.24 1.08
CA SER A 34 1.48 31.76 1.53
C SER A 34 1.87 31.41 2.98
N GLN A 35 1.21 30.43 3.58
CA GLN A 35 1.56 29.89 4.89
C GLN A 35 2.33 28.58 4.71
N THR A 36 3.32 28.32 5.57
CA THR A 36 4.00 27.01 5.62
C THR A 36 2.94 25.96 5.93
N PRO A 37 2.68 25.02 5.02
CA PRO A 37 1.57 24.12 5.23
C PRO A 37 1.85 23.09 6.33
N PRO A 38 0.83 22.67 7.08
CA PRO A 38 1.00 21.59 8.03
C PRO A 38 1.15 20.25 7.28
N ARG A 39 2.16 19.46 7.65
CA ARG A 39 2.37 18.09 7.17
C ARG A 39 1.55 17.16 8.07
N LEU A 40 0.29 16.95 7.71
CA LEU A 40 -0.64 16.07 8.45
C LEU A 40 -0.81 14.71 7.78
N ASP A 41 -0.62 14.65 6.47
CA ASP A 41 -0.72 13.42 5.71
C ASP A 41 0.67 12.75 5.65
N CYS A 42 0.77 11.44 5.87
CA CYS A 42 2.05 10.71 5.82
C CYS A 42 1.87 9.34 5.16
N VAL A 43 2.94 8.83 4.56
CA VAL A 43 3.05 7.45 4.07
C VAL A 43 4.14 6.77 4.89
N VAL A 44 3.75 5.76 5.65
CA VAL A 44 4.61 5.07 6.61
C VAL A 44 4.78 3.62 6.16
N THR A 45 6.03 3.15 6.08
CA THR A 45 6.37 1.78 5.66
C THR A 45 7.36 1.15 6.63
N ASN A 46 7.45 -0.17 6.65
CA ASN A 46 8.44 -0.90 7.46
C ASN A 46 9.86 -0.91 6.84
N GLU A 47 9.99 -0.57 5.56
CA GLU A 47 11.27 -0.48 4.86
C GLU A 47 11.30 0.81 4.02
N GLU A 48 12.46 1.48 3.98
CA GLU A 48 12.64 2.79 3.31
C GLU A 48 12.45 2.73 1.78
N PHE A 49 12.82 1.62 1.15
CA PHE A 49 12.86 1.50 -0.31
C PHE A 49 11.55 0.95 -0.93
N LEU A 50 10.50 0.78 -0.13
CA LEU A 50 9.19 0.31 -0.63
C LEU A 50 8.42 1.39 -1.39
N VAL A 51 8.81 2.66 -1.24
CA VAL A 51 8.16 3.79 -1.88
C VAL A 51 9.14 4.46 -2.83
N ASP A 52 8.76 4.54 -4.10
CA ASP A 52 9.51 5.23 -5.16
C ASP A 52 8.63 6.22 -5.91
N ASN A 53 9.23 7.16 -6.65
CA ASN A 53 8.53 8.17 -7.46
C ASN A 53 7.45 8.95 -6.67
N LEU A 54 7.74 9.26 -5.40
CA LEU A 54 6.82 10.00 -4.54
C LEU A 54 6.67 11.44 -5.04
N SER A 55 5.42 11.85 -5.25
CA SER A 55 5.05 13.18 -5.71
C SER A 55 3.79 13.66 -4.99
N ILE A 56 3.73 14.98 -4.78
CA ILE A 56 2.54 15.63 -4.21
C ILE A 56 1.88 16.41 -5.34
N LEU A 57 0.68 16.00 -5.70
CA LEU A 57 -0.10 16.60 -6.77
C LEU A 57 -1.15 17.54 -6.17
N ALA A 58 -1.09 18.82 -6.55
CA ALA A 58 -2.13 19.77 -6.19
C ALA A 58 -3.43 19.40 -6.92
N LEU A 59 -4.49 19.09 -6.17
CA LEU A 59 -5.82 18.92 -6.74
C LEU A 59 -6.36 20.28 -7.16
N GLN A 60 -6.79 20.41 -8.42
CA GLN A 60 -7.50 21.57 -8.94
C GLN A 60 -8.98 21.62 -8.47
N GLY A 61 -9.38 20.68 -7.60
CA GLY A 61 -10.75 20.51 -7.11
C GLY A 61 -11.07 21.25 -5.81
N LYS A 62 -12.22 20.93 -5.21
CA LYS A 62 -12.71 21.55 -3.96
C LYS A 62 -12.03 21.00 -2.69
N SER A 63 -11.27 19.92 -2.79
CA SER A 63 -10.51 19.37 -1.66
C SER A 63 -9.40 20.33 -1.26
N ASP A 64 -9.18 20.46 0.04
CA ASP A 64 -8.08 21.23 0.62
C ASP A 64 -6.86 20.37 0.97
N HIS A 65 -6.93 19.06 0.69
CA HIS A 65 -5.81 18.11 0.71
C HIS A 65 -5.18 17.95 -0.67
N ALA A 66 -3.85 17.75 -0.71
CA ALA A 66 -3.15 17.35 -1.92
C ALA A 66 -3.14 15.82 -2.07
N VAL A 67 -2.93 15.34 -3.30
CA VAL A 67 -2.79 13.92 -3.59
C VAL A 67 -1.34 13.51 -3.40
N ILE A 68 -1.11 12.45 -2.62
CA ILE A 68 0.20 11.80 -2.53
C ILE A 68 0.20 10.64 -3.53
N ALA A 69 0.99 10.76 -4.59
CA ALA A 69 1.14 9.73 -5.61
C ALA A 69 2.54 9.11 -5.48
N TYR A 70 2.62 7.77 -5.48
CA TYR A 70 3.88 7.03 -5.38
C TYR A 70 3.77 5.66 -6.05
N SER A 71 4.91 5.08 -6.38
CA SER A 71 5.07 3.70 -6.81
C SER A 71 5.45 2.82 -5.62
N PHE A 72 4.77 1.69 -5.45
CA PHE A 72 5.12 0.72 -4.41
C PHE A 72 6.02 -0.36 -4.99
N VAL A 73 7.20 -0.55 -4.40
CA VAL A 73 8.17 -1.57 -4.78
C VAL A 73 7.88 -2.84 -3.96
N SER A 74 7.48 -3.91 -4.63
CA SER A 74 7.27 -5.21 -3.98
C SER A 74 8.38 -6.19 -4.37
N LYS A 75 9.06 -6.76 -3.37
CA LYS A 75 9.93 -7.92 -3.57
C LYS A 75 9.08 -9.18 -3.50
N THR A 76 9.07 -9.95 -4.57
CA THR A 76 8.44 -11.27 -4.58
C THR A 76 9.51 -12.33 -4.80
N GLU A 77 9.49 -13.36 -3.97
CA GLU A 77 10.27 -14.56 -4.24
C GLU A 77 9.51 -15.42 -5.23
N LEU A 78 10.17 -15.80 -6.32
CA LEU A 78 9.67 -16.83 -7.22
C LEU A 78 9.68 -18.16 -6.47
N ARG A 79 8.56 -18.49 -5.83
CA ARG A 79 8.30 -19.84 -5.35
C ARG A 79 8.00 -20.70 -6.56
N TYR A 80 9.03 -21.37 -7.08
CA TYR A 80 8.81 -22.49 -7.97
C TYR A 80 8.08 -23.57 -7.17
N PRO A 81 6.93 -24.09 -7.65
CA PRO A 81 6.36 -25.27 -7.05
C PRO A 81 7.41 -26.37 -7.06
N THR A 82 7.72 -26.94 -5.90
CA THR A 82 8.62 -28.11 -5.76
C THR A 82 8.03 -29.36 -6.41
N SER A 83 6.78 -29.29 -6.85
CA SER A 83 6.09 -30.35 -7.57
C SER A 83 6.22 -30.17 -9.08
N ASN A 84 6.68 -31.22 -9.77
CA ASN A 84 6.67 -31.34 -11.25
C ASN A 84 5.24 -31.45 -11.82
N TRP A 85 4.22 -30.93 -11.12
CA TRP A 85 2.83 -31.02 -11.52
C TRP A 85 2.58 -30.02 -12.63
N ARG A 86 2.88 -30.46 -13.86
CA ARG A 86 2.36 -29.82 -15.06
C ARG A 86 0.85 -29.98 -15.04
N TRP A 87 0.14 -28.92 -14.68
CA TRP A 87 -1.30 -28.82 -14.87
C TRP A 87 -1.59 -28.93 -16.38
N ASN A 88 -1.95 -30.13 -16.83
CA ASN A 88 -2.36 -30.38 -18.20
C ASN A 88 -3.82 -29.92 -18.37
N PHE A 89 -4.03 -28.61 -18.54
CA PHE A 89 -5.33 -28.03 -18.87
C PHE A 89 -5.89 -28.51 -20.22
N LYS A 90 -5.11 -29.28 -21.00
CA LYS A 90 -5.52 -29.86 -22.28
C LYS A 90 -6.35 -31.14 -22.18
N ARG A 91 -6.52 -31.72 -20.99
CA ARG A 91 -7.29 -32.97 -20.83
C ARG A 91 -8.58 -32.70 -20.07
N LEU A 92 -9.65 -32.42 -20.83
CA LEU A 92 -11.01 -32.53 -20.32
C LEU A 92 -11.26 -33.98 -19.91
N ASN A 93 -11.72 -34.20 -18.67
CA ASN A 93 -12.14 -35.51 -18.20
C ASN A 93 -13.57 -35.77 -18.72
N VAL A 94 -13.65 -36.33 -19.92
CA VAL A 94 -14.91 -36.55 -20.64
C VAL A 94 -15.85 -37.48 -19.86
N SER A 95 -15.32 -38.49 -19.17
CA SER A 95 -16.13 -39.40 -18.35
C SER A 95 -16.78 -38.67 -17.18
N ALA A 96 -16.02 -37.87 -16.43
CA ALA A 96 -16.57 -37.10 -15.32
C ALA A 96 -17.60 -36.06 -15.77
N LEU A 97 -17.42 -35.46 -16.96
CA LEU A 97 -18.42 -34.56 -17.54
C LEU A 97 -19.69 -35.30 -17.93
N HIS A 98 -19.57 -36.49 -18.51
CA HIS A 98 -20.71 -37.33 -18.87
C HIS A 98 -21.53 -37.74 -17.64
N ASP A 99 -20.87 -38.20 -16.58
CA ASP A 99 -21.53 -38.59 -15.33
C ASP A 99 -22.27 -37.42 -14.66
N TYR A 100 -21.70 -36.21 -14.71
CA TYR A 100 -22.35 -35.00 -14.21
C TYR A 100 -23.61 -34.65 -15.00
N LEU A 101 -23.56 -34.74 -16.33
CA LEU A 101 -24.71 -34.46 -17.18
C LEU A 101 -25.84 -35.48 -16.98
N GLN A 102 -25.52 -36.74 -16.69
CA GLN A 102 -26.51 -37.77 -16.39
C GLN A 102 -27.19 -37.63 -15.01
N GLN A 103 -26.59 -36.88 -14.09
CA GLN A 103 -27.21 -36.58 -12.79
C GLN A 103 -28.11 -35.33 -12.84
N ALA A 104 -28.03 -34.56 -13.91
CA ALA A 104 -28.77 -33.30 -14.08
C ALA A 104 -30.12 -33.48 -14.82
N ASP A 105 -30.40 -34.69 -15.31
CA ASP A 105 -31.70 -35.14 -15.85
C ASP A 105 -32.48 -35.97 -14.81
#